data_AF-A0A0Q7XSD0-F1
#
_entry.id   AF-A0A0Q7XSD0-F1
#
_cell.length_a   1.000
_cell.length_b   1.000
_cell.length_c   1.000
_cell.angle_alpha   90.00
_cell.angle_beta   90.00
_cell.angle_gamma   90.00
#
_symmetry.space_group_name_H-M   'P 1'
#
loop_
_entity.id
_entity.type
_entity.pdbx_description
1 polymer ?
#
loop_
_entity_poly.entity_id
_entity_poly.type
_entity_poly.pdbx_seq_one_letter_code
_entity_poly.pdbx_strand_id
1 'polypeptide(L)' 'MKIIKQGIDPKSKVYIGECISCGTVIEFQRHEAQKETFDQRDGSWMLIGCPTCKKGISVAV' A
#
# COMPACT_ATOMS: atom_id res chain seq x y z
N MET A 1 -12.07 15.74 -30.53
CA MET A 1 -10.90 14.88 -30.21
C MET A 1 -11.31 13.88 -29.15
N LYS A 2 -10.95 12.59 -29.30
CA LYS A 2 -11.30 11.51 -28.37
C LYS A 2 -10.02 10.94 -27.75
N ILE A 3 -9.97 10.85 -26.44
CA ILE A 3 -8.86 10.20 -25.73
C ILE A 3 -8.98 8.68 -25.96
N ILE A 4 -7.93 8.08 -26.53
CA ILE A 4 -7.86 6.63 -26.84
C ILE A 4 -6.99 5.85 -25.84
N LYS A 5 -6.20 6.55 -25.02
CA LYS A 5 -5.40 5.97 -23.94
C LYS A 5 -5.12 7.05 -22.90
N GLN A 6 -5.44 6.78 -21.64
CA GLN A 6 -5.11 7.64 -20.51
C GLN A 6 -4.00 6.96 -19.71
N GLY A 7 -2.94 7.71 -19.38
CA GLY A 7 -1.92 7.22 -18.45
C GLY A 7 -2.50 7.09 -17.05
N ILE A 8 -2.00 6.13 -16.27
CA ILE A 8 -2.28 6.05 -14.84
C ILE A 8 -1.26 6.96 -14.17
N ASP A 9 -1.72 7.96 -13.40
CA ASP A 9 -0.81 8.78 -12.61
C ASP A 9 -0.07 7.87 -11.62
N PRO A 10 1.27 7.87 -11.58
CA PRO A 10 2.01 6.98 -10.71
C PRO A 10 1.74 7.22 -9.21
N LYS A 11 1.17 8.36 -8.82
CA LYS A 11 0.70 8.62 -7.44
C LYS A 11 -0.61 7.90 -7.12
N SER A 12 -1.35 7.45 -8.12
CA SER A 12 -2.56 6.63 -7.97
C SER A 12 -2.27 5.14 -7.76
N LYS A 13 -1.00 4.76 -7.57
CA LYS A 13 -0.66 3.36 -7.28
C LYS A 13 -1.25 2.97 -5.93
N VAL A 14 -2.30 2.17 -5.99
CA VAL A 14 -2.96 1.52 -4.86
C VAL A 14 -2.19 0.25 -4.50
N TYR A 15 -2.06 0.00 -3.21
CA TYR A 15 -1.46 -1.19 -2.64
C TYR A 15 -2.52 -1.97 -1.90
N ILE A 16 -2.47 -3.29 -2.03
CA ILE A 16 -3.38 -4.19 -1.35
C ILE A 16 -2.58 -4.90 -0.27
N GLY A 17 -3.05 -4.82 0.97
CA GLY A 17 -2.46 -5.49 2.12
C GLY A 17 -3.51 -6.30 2.85
N GLU A 18 -3.14 -7.51 3.26
CA GLU A 18 -3.99 -8.36 4.09
C GLU A 18 -3.50 -8.34 5.54
N CYS A 19 -4.41 -8.09 6.48
CA CYS A 19 -4.09 -8.22 7.89
C CYS A 19 -4.10 -9.70 8.32
N ILE A 20 -2.92 -10.25 8.57
CA ILE A 20 -2.74 -11.64 9.03
C ILE A 20 -3.53 -11.96 10.32
N SER A 21 -3.85 -10.95 11.12
CA SER A 21 -4.53 -11.15 12.40
C SER A 21 -6.05 -11.21 12.34
N CYS A 22 -6.68 -10.57 11.36
CA CYS A 22 -8.14 -10.55 11.25
C CYS A 22 -8.66 -10.87 9.84
N GLY A 23 -7.77 -11.12 8.88
CA GLY A 23 -8.11 -11.40 7.49
C GLY A 23 -8.64 -10.19 6.72
N THR A 24 -8.60 -8.98 7.29
CA THR A 24 -9.08 -7.79 6.60
C THR A 24 -8.14 -7.45 5.47
N VAL A 25 -8.63 -7.50 4.24
CA VAL A 25 -7.95 -6.99 3.06
C VAL A 25 -8.25 -5.50 2.93
N ILE A 26 -7.22 -4.68 2.88
CA ILE A 26 -7.33 -3.23 2.72
C ILE A 26 -6.61 -2.79 1.46
N GLU A 27 -7.20 -1.82 0.78
CA GLU A 27 -6.59 -1.07 -0.30
C GLU A 27 -6.18 0.30 0.24
N PHE A 28 -4.92 0.69 0.03
CA PHE A 28 -4.39 1.96 0.52
C PHE A 28 -3.42 2.58 -0.48
N GLN A 29 -3.31 3.90 -0.44
CA GLN A 29 -2.34 4.64 -1.23
C GLN A 29 -1.02 4.76 -0.48
N ARG A 30 0.06 4.98 -1.23
CA ARG A 30 1.42 5.14 -0.68
C ARG A 30 1.48 6.15 0.49
N HIS A 31 0.76 7.27 0.35
CA HIS A 31 0.76 8.34 1.34
C HIS A 31 -0.02 8.01 2.64
N GLU A 32 -0.81 6.93 2.65
CA GLU A 32 -1.55 6.46 3.81
C GLU A 32 -0.73 5.48 4.67
N ALA A 33 0.43 5.04 4.16
CA ALA A 33 1.36 4.24 4.94
C ALA A 33 1.92 5.05 6.11
N GLN A 34 1.88 4.47 7.33
CA GLN A 34 2.41 5.11 8.53
C GLN A 34 3.94 5.18 8.50
N LYS A 35 4.58 4.19 7.86
CA LYS A 35 6.02 4.12 7.77
C LYS A 35 6.43 3.48 6.46
N GLU A 36 7.24 4.19 5.69
CA GLU A 36 8.01 3.62 4.61
C GLU A 36 9.42 3.36 5.13
N THR A 37 9.90 2.13 5.03
CA THR A 37 11.31 1.84 5.25
C THR A 37 11.90 1.38 3.94
N PHE A 38 12.97 2.08 3.55
CA PHE A 38 13.74 1.77 2.36
C PHE A 38 15.00 1.03 2.82
N ASP A 39 15.02 -0.29 2.68
CA ASP A 39 16.24 -1.07 2.86
C ASP A 39 16.88 -1.30 1.49
N GLN A 40 18.14 -0.91 1.36
CA GLN A 40 18.87 -1.06 0.09
C GLN A 40 19.20 -2.52 -0.25
N ARG A 41 19.02 -3.46 0.69
CA ARG A 41 19.27 -4.90 0.49
C ARG A 41 18.00 -5.70 0.23
N ASP A 42 16.94 -5.46 1.00
CA ASP A 42 15.72 -6.28 0.98
C ASP A 42 14.51 -5.59 0.33
N GLY A 43 14.67 -4.37 -0.17
CA GLY A 43 13.63 -3.63 -0.86
C GLY A 43 12.84 -2.68 0.04
N SER A 44 11.83 -2.04 -0.54
CA SER A 44 10.98 -1.09 0.16
C SER A 44 9.79 -1.81 0.80
N TRP A 45 9.55 -1.58 2.09
CA TRP A 45 8.33 -2.04 2.75
C TRP A 45 7.55 -0.89 3.38
N MET A 46 6.23 -1.00 3.30
CA MET A 46 5.28 -0.08 3.90
C MET A 46 4.59 -0.77 5.08
N LEU A 47 4.43 -0.01 6.16
CA LEU A 47 3.68 -0.46 7.32
C LEU A 47 2.45 0.43 7.50
N ILE A 48 1.28 -0.19 7.55
CA ILE A 48 -0.01 0.47 7.77
C ILE A 48 -0.74 -0.18 8.94
N GLY A 49 -1.48 0.62 9.71
CA GLY A 49 -2.31 0.10 10.79
C GLY A 49 -3.62 -0.47 10.25
N CYS A 50 -3.98 -1.69 10.64
CA CYS A 50 -5.29 -2.25 10.35
C CYS A 50 -6.39 -1.42 11.04
N PRO A 51 -7.41 -0.92 10.32
CA PRO A 51 -8.50 -0.14 10.94
C PRO A 51 -9.38 -0.99 11.86
N THR A 52 -9.41 -2.32 11.65
CA THR A 52 -10.25 -3.24 12.41
C THR A 52 -9.60 -3.68 13.72
N CYS A 53 -8.35 -4.16 13.68
CA CYS A 53 -7.69 -4.75 14.85
C CYS A 53 -6.50 -3.95 15.37
N LYS A 54 -6.19 -2.79 14.77
CA LYS A 54 -5.06 -1.90 15.10
C LYS A 54 -3.66 -2.53 15.02
N LYS A 55 -3.54 -3.76 14.50
CA LYS A 55 -2.26 -4.41 14.26
C LYS A 55 -1.62 -3.91 12.98
N GLY A 56 -0.29 -3.98 12.92
CA GLY A 56 0.47 -3.58 11.74
C GLY A 56 0.30 -4.57 10.58
N ILE A 57 0.14 -4.03 9.38
CA ILE A 57 0.15 -4.74 8.11
C ILE A 57 1.40 -4.29 7.36
N SER A 58 2.27 -5.23 7.03
CA SER A 58 3.49 -4.99 6.26
C SER A 58 3.24 -5.39 4.80
N VAL A 59 3.47 -4.46 3.87
CA VAL A 59 3.34 -4.71 2.42
C VAL A 59 4.65 -4.35 1.74
N ALA A 60 5.20 -5.27 0.95
CA ALA A 60 6.37 -5.00 0.11
C ALA A 60 5.97 -4.19 -1.14
N VAL A 61 6.79 -3.20 -1.52
CA VAL A 61 6.55 -2.25 -2.62
C VAL A 61 7.27 -2.64 -3.90
#